data_AF-A0A970UV60-F1
#
_entry.id   AF-A0A970UV60-F1
#
_cell.length_a   1.000
_cell.length_b   1.000
_cell.length_c   1.000
_cell.angle_alpha   90.00
_cell.angle_beta   90.00
_cell.angle_gamma   90.00
#
_symmetry.space_group_name_H-M   'P 1'
#
loop_
_entity.id
_entity.type
_entity.pdbx_description
1 polymer ?
#
loop_
_entity_poly.entity_id
_entity_poly.type
_entity_poly.pdbx_seq_one_letter_code
_entity_poly.pdbx_strand_id
1 'polypeptide(L)'
;MKKPLLKPILSLLVGLTLLATTAQAEDYDLWIAGTRVTSNNESEISGSGISGTVKYNPIFKTLFITNATINAEKSSHGIKSEISGLSIIFSGTSKITSINVSAIWSSQSFSMSGDRFTSLKVESTESTGITLDKWSGTLTIEGDFTVESKGKERGIYGKGTGSDKLIINGSTVKATGTDEGSITEFSALEGFSKLTRPALGYYDWAVKSGLLIMKNEVVIQPLIRIAGIGVNIDKAGYVDGFDKKVSFNNENKNLKINNADIKAGDGFNAIYSLVPNLTISLLGSNKVSSTDSPAIYAKKDLYISGPVGTSLTAISTKDAGIKIDDSSLHVEDGCTVIAKGANYGIFGSKASVLNVLNSIVKATGPGIASIAGFSELVLEYEGNTSRLTQPANARNFREGVSVVNDIMRIRV
;
A
#
# COMPACT_ATOMS: atom_id res chain seq x y z
N MET A 1 -27.62 -13.61 14.75
CA MET A 1 -26.75 -14.41 15.67
C MET A 1 -25.30 -14.32 15.20
N LYS A 2 -24.32 -14.49 16.10
CA LYS A 2 -22.86 -14.54 15.86
C LYS A 2 -22.26 -13.32 15.12
N LYS A 3 -21.54 -12.46 15.86
CA LYS A 3 -20.60 -11.48 15.29
C LYS A 3 -19.38 -12.21 14.70
N PRO A 4 -18.77 -11.74 13.60
CA PRO A 4 -17.47 -12.24 13.16
C PRO A 4 -16.39 -11.83 14.18
N LEU A 5 -15.39 -12.69 14.39
CA LEU A 5 -14.23 -12.36 15.21
C LEU A 5 -13.25 -11.54 14.38
N LEU A 6 -12.98 -10.30 14.78
CA LEU A 6 -11.64 -9.74 14.56
C LEU A 6 -10.65 -10.62 15.35
N LYS A 7 -9.45 -10.83 14.80
CA LYS A 7 -8.31 -11.35 15.57
C LYS A 7 -7.53 -10.17 16.15
N PRO A 8 -7.64 -9.84 17.45
CA PRO A 8 -6.69 -8.95 18.09
C PRO A 8 -5.39 -9.72 18.36
N ILE A 9 -4.34 -9.51 17.56
CA ILE A 9 -2.99 -9.97 17.92
C ILE A 9 -2.34 -8.94 18.85
N LEU A 10 -2.95 -8.73 20.02
CA LEU A 10 -2.27 -8.08 21.15
C LEU A 10 -2.97 -8.35 22.50
N SER A 11 -2.48 -9.35 23.23
CA SER A 11 -2.15 -9.27 24.67
C SER A 11 -1.87 -10.67 25.23
N LEU A 12 -0.62 -10.92 25.60
CA LEU A 12 -0.26 -12.04 26.47
C LEU A 12 0.69 -11.49 27.55
N LEU A 13 0.11 -10.92 28.60
CA LEU A 13 0.85 -10.46 29.77
C LEU A 13 0.90 -11.62 30.78
N VAL A 14 1.95 -12.44 30.71
CA VAL A 14 2.21 -13.46 31.72
C VAL A 14 2.86 -12.79 32.93
N GLY A 15 2.13 -12.68 34.03
CA GLY A 15 2.72 -12.32 35.32
C GLY A 15 3.55 -13.49 35.86
N LEU A 16 4.87 -13.37 35.81
CA LEU A 16 5.80 -14.36 36.37
C LEU A 16 6.40 -13.85 37.69
N THR A 17 6.18 -14.56 38.78
CA THR A 17 6.75 -14.25 40.10
C THR A 17 8.23 -14.62 40.14
N LEU A 18 9.10 -13.66 40.48
CA LEU A 18 10.53 -13.90 40.59
C LEU A 18 10.91 -14.75 41.82
N LEU A 19 11.75 -15.76 41.59
CA LEU A 19 12.79 -16.16 42.55
C LEU A 19 14.10 -15.55 42.07
N ALA A 20 14.66 -14.61 42.84
CA ALA A 20 15.87 -13.90 42.45
C ALA A 20 17.09 -14.84 42.55
N THR A 21 17.62 -15.24 41.39
CA THR A 21 18.96 -15.82 41.25
C THR A 21 19.81 -14.84 40.45
N THR A 22 21.06 -14.64 40.87
CA THR A 22 21.98 -13.70 40.22
C THR A 22 22.61 -14.33 38.98
N ALA A 23 21.79 -14.58 37.95
CA ALA A 23 22.29 -14.88 36.63
C ALA A 23 23.07 -13.69 36.07
N GLN A 24 24.16 -13.96 35.35
CA GLN A 24 24.79 -12.94 34.51
C GLN A 24 23.82 -12.56 33.38
N ALA A 25 23.74 -11.28 33.04
CA ALA A 25 22.89 -10.82 31.93
C ALA A 25 23.37 -11.45 30.61
N GLU A 26 22.41 -11.88 29.79
CA GLU A 26 22.69 -12.27 28.40
C GLU A 26 22.85 -11.00 27.56
N ASP A 27 23.96 -10.90 26.83
CA ASP A 27 24.34 -9.76 25.99
C ASP A 27 23.94 -10.05 24.54
N TYR A 28 23.06 -9.24 23.94
CA TYR A 28 22.64 -9.44 22.55
C TYR A 28 23.42 -8.54 21.57
N ASP A 29 23.53 -8.97 20.31
CA ASP A 29 24.15 -8.19 19.25
C ASP A 29 23.17 -7.19 18.60
N LEU A 30 22.61 -6.36 19.47
CA LEU A 30 21.67 -5.30 19.17
C LEU A 30 22.01 -4.08 20.04
N TRP A 31 22.07 -2.90 19.42
CA TRP A 31 22.28 -1.63 20.09
C TRP A 31 21.26 -0.60 19.60
N ILE A 32 20.64 0.12 20.53
CA ILE A 32 19.69 1.21 20.25
C ILE A 32 20.28 2.52 20.78
N ALA A 33 20.51 3.50 19.92
CA ALA A 33 21.23 4.75 20.21
C ALA A 33 22.63 4.57 20.89
N GLY A 34 23.21 3.37 20.83
CA GLY A 34 24.45 2.98 21.52
C GLY A 34 24.26 2.17 22.81
N THR A 35 23.06 2.13 23.40
CA THR A 35 22.74 1.21 24.51
C THR A 35 22.71 -0.22 23.98
N ARG A 36 23.55 -1.14 24.53
CA ARG A 36 23.46 -2.57 24.22
C ARG A 36 22.17 -3.14 24.81
N VAL A 37 21.49 -3.98 24.05
CA VAL A 37 20.32 -4.73 24.52
C VAL A 37 20.79 -6.01 25.22
N THR A 38 20.20 -6.29 26.38
CA THR A 38 20.56 -7.42 27.26
C THR A 38 19.29 -8.02 27.87
N SER A 39 19.38 -9.20 28.47
CA SER A 39 18.26 -9.80 29.23
C SER A 39 17.73 -8.92 30.36
N ASN A 40 18.51 -7.92 30.82
CA ASN A 40 18.11 -6.98 31.87
C ASN A 40 17.32 -5.77 31.35
N ASN A 41 17.37 -5.45 30.06
CA ASN A 41 16.68 -4.29 29.47
C ASN A 41 15.82 -4.60 28.23
N GLU A 42 15.80 -5.85 27.75
CA GLU A 42 14.99 -6.25 26.57
C GLU A 42 13.51 -5.88 26.70
N SER A 43 12.96 -5.93 27.92
CA SER A 43 11.56 -5.63 28.18
C SER A 43 11.26 -4.12 28.17
N GLU A 44 12.26 -3.23 28.27
CA GLU A 44 12.12 -1.77 28.17
C GLU A 44 13.48 -1.11 27.87
N ILE A 45 13.78 -0.94 26.58
CA ILE A 45 15.06 -0.40 26.13
C ILE A 45 15.00 1.13 26.17
N SER A 46 15.85 1.73 27.00
CA SER A 46 15.92 3.18 27.25
C SER A 46 17.36 3.69 27.29
N GLY A 47 17.55 5.01 27.22
CA GLY A 47 18.86 5.65 27.16
C GLY A 47 18.80 7.10 26.65
N SER A 48 19.95 7.77 26.51
CA SER A 48 19.98 9.10 25.88
C SER A 48 19.44 9.02 24.46
N GLY A 49 18.66 10.03 24.06
CA GLY A 49 18.07 10.10 22.73
C GLY A 49 16.90 9.14 22.46
N ILE A 50 16.53 8.25 23.38
CA ILE A 50 15.40 7.31 23.22
C ILE A 50 14.15 7.85 23.94
N SER A 51 13.03 7.92 23.22
CA SER A 51 11.69 8.16 23.79
C SER A 51 10.63 7.30 23.09
N GLY A 52 9.45 7.17 23.72
CA GLY A 52 8.43 6.20 23.29
C GLY A 52 8.74 4.79 23.82
N THR A 53 8.24 3.75 23.15
CA THR A 53 8.40 2.37 23.63
C THR A 53 9.27 1.56 22.68
N VAL A 54 10.39 1.03 23.19
CA VAL A 54 11.27 0.09 22.47
C VAL A 54 11.43 -1.18 23.32
N LYS A 55 11.18 -2.36 22.75
CA LYS A 55 11.29 -3.65 23.44
C LYS A 55 11.86 -4.71 22.49
N TYR A 56 12.73 -5.58 22.97
CA TYR A 56 13.25 -6.73 22.23
C TYR A 56 12.69 -8.04 22.79
N ASN A 57 12.56 -9.06 21.94
CA ASN A 57 12.24 -10.41 22.31
C ASN A 57 13.29 -11.36 21.71
N PRO A 58 14.13 -12.02 22.52
CA PRO A 58 15.21 -12.87 22.01
C PRO A 58 14.70 -14.15 21.35
N ILE A 59 13.60 -14.72 21.86
CA ILE A 59 13.02 -16.00 21.38
C ILE A 59 12.57 -15.87 19.91
N PHE A 60 11.95 -14.75 19.55
CA PHE A 60 11.48 -14.46 18.19
C PHE A 60 12.42 -13.56 17.39
N LYS A 61 13.54 -13.10 17.99
CA LYS A 61 14.44 -12.07 17.43
C LYS A 61 13.67 -10.84 16.93
N THR A 62 12.71 -10.38 17.72
CA THR A 62 11.81 -9.29 17.32
C THR A 62 12.05 -8.03 18.15
N LEU A 63 12.33 -6.92 17.47
CA LEU A 63 12.42 -5.58 18.05
C LEU A 63 11.12 -4.83 17.78
N PHE A 64 10.37 -4.52 18.82
CA PHE A 64 9.12 -3.77 18.78
C PHE A 64 9.38 -2.28 19.05
N ILE A 65 8.87 -1.40 18.19
CA ILE A 65 9.10 0.06 18.26
C ILE A 65 7.78 0.81 18.08
N THR A 66 7.21 1.30 19.19
CA THR A 66 5.89 1.97 19.21
C THR A 66 6.02 3.44 19.54
N ASN A 67 5.60 4.30 18.59
CA ASN A 67 5.63 5.77 18.68
C ASN A 67 6.96 6.34 19.21
N ALA A 68 8.09 5.83 18.72
CA ALA A 68 9.40 6.09 19.30
C ALA A 68 10.20 7.16 18.56
N THR A 69 10.97 7.96 19.29
CA THR A 69 12.05 8.77 18.72
C THR A 69 13.38 8.23 19.24
N ILE A 70 14.29 7.91 18.33
CA ILE A 70 15.62 7.36 18.62
C ILE A 70 16.65 8.26 17.94
N ASN A 71 17.24 9.18 18.69
CA ASN A 71 18.24 10.12 18.20
C ASN A 71 19.62 9.70 18.67
N ALA A 72 20.39 9.04 17.81
CA ALA A 72 21.73 8.59 18.14
C ALA A 72 22.75 9.74 18.02
N GLU A 73 23.44 10.03 19.12
CA GLU A 73 24.50 11.03 19.18
C GLU A 73 25.82 10.52 18.56
N LYS A 74 26.70 11.47 18.20
CA LYS A 74 28.11 11.22 17.82
C LYS A 74 28.21 10.30 16.60
N SER A 75 28.75 9.09 16.78
CA SER A 75 28.92 8.08 15.73
C SER A 75 28.21 6.76 16.09
N SER A 76 27.19 6.83 16.94
CA SER A 76 26.28 5.71 17.20
C SER A 76 25.24 5.60 16.09
N HIS A 77 24.86 4.37 15.73
CA HIS A 77 23.66 4.12 14.94
C HIS A 77 22.40 4.30 15.80
N GLY A 78 21.28 4.66 15.18
CA GLY A 78 19.96 4.62 15.82
C GLY A 78 19.57 3.18 16.18
N ILE A 79 19.73 2.26 15.22
CA ILE A 79 19.71 0.81 15.43
C ILE A 79 20.97 0.22 14.78
N LYS A 80 21.76 -0.54 15.55
CA LYS A 80 22.81 -1.44 15.05
C LYS A 80 22.43 -2.87 15.38
N SER A 81 22.52 -3.80 14.43
CA SER A 81 22.40 -5.23 14.76
C SER A 81 23.37 -6.13 13.97
N GLU A 82 23.71 -7.25 14.57
CA GLU A 82 24.44 -8.36 13.96
C GLU A 82 23.66 -9.69 14.09
N ILE A 83 22.37 -9.61 14.43
CA ILE A 83 21.47 -10.75 14.65
C ILE A 83 20.94 -11.29 13.32
N SER A 84 21.29 -12.54 13.01
CA SER A 84 20.77 -13.23 11.83
C SER A 84 19.25 -13.46 11.95
N GLY A 85 18.48 -12.78 11.09
CA GLY A 85 17.02 -12.88 11.03
C GLY A 85 16.29 -11.94 12.01
N LEU A 86 16.85 -10.77 12.32
CA LEU A 86 16.13 -9.74 13.10
C LEU A 86 14.86 -9.28 12.37
N SER A 87 13.74 -9.25 13.09
CA SER A 87 12.48 -8.62 12.66
C SER A 87 12.25 -7.34 13.46
N ILE A 88 12.01 -6.21 12.79
CA ILE A 88 11.70 -4.93 13.44
C ILE A 88 10.24 -4.57 13.18
N ILE A 89 9.39 -4.65 14.20
CA ILE A 89 7.95 -4.36 14.11
C ILE A 89 7.69 -2.97 14.67
N PHE A 90 7.33 -2.05 13.79
CA PHE A 90 6.94 -0.68 14.12
C PHE A 90 5.43 -0.60 14.41
N SER A 91 5.02 0.39 15.19
CA SER A 91 3.60 0.72 15.39
C SER A 91 3.41 2.21 15.64
N GLY A 92 2.49 2.83 14.90
CA GLY A 92 2.27 4.28 14.94
C GLY A 92 3.41 5.05 14.25
N THR A 93 3.76 6.24 14.75
CA THR A 93 4.74 7.13 14.07
C THR A 93 6.05 7.19 14.84
N SER A 94 7.14 6.76 14.20
CA SER A 94 8.49 6.73 14.79
C SER A 94 9.52 7.51 13.96
N LYS A 95 10.53 8.08 14.63
CA LYS A 95 11.70 8.71 13.98
C LYS A 95 13.00 8.11 14.50
N ILE A 96 13.93 7.78 13.60
CA ILE A 96 15.27 7.30 13.92
C ILE A 96 16.29 8.23 13.25
N THR A 97 17.25 8.77 14.02
CA THR A 97 18.28 9.67 13.50
C THR A 97 19.69 9.29 13.96
N SER A 98 20.68 9.73 13.18
CA SER A 98 22.12 9.61 13.46
C SER A 98 22.90 10.69 12.70
N ILE A 99 24.19 10.87 13.02
CA ILE A 99 25.03 11.90 12.39
C ILE A 99 26.02 11.28 11.39
N ASN A 100 27.13 10.69 11.89
CA ASN A 100 28.29 10.30 11.09
C ASN A 100 28.27 8.84 10.57
N VAL A 101 27.18 8.10 10.80
CA VAL A 101 27.03 6.68 10.48
C VAL A 101 25.61 6.41 10.00
N SER A 102 25.28 5.18 9.60
CA SER A 102 23.92 4.87 9.16
C SER A 102 22.90 4.88 10.30
N ALA A 103 21.70 5.42 10.09
CA ALA A 103 20.69 5.53 11.15
C ALA A 103 20.08 4.16 11.52
N ILE A 104 19.90 3.29 10.53
CA ILE A 104 19.71 1.84 10.74
C ILE A 104 20.85 1.10 10.02
N TRP A 105 21.53 0.21 10.73
CA TRP A 105 22.62 -0.61 10.19
C TRP A 105 22.47 -2.06 10.65
N SER A 106 22.67 -3.01 9.72
CA SER A 106 22.75 -4.44 10.05
C SER A 106 23.80 -5.16 9.22
N SER A 107 24.66 -5.96 9.86
CA SER A 107 25.55 -6.92 9.17
C SER A 107 24.84 -8.21 8.75
N GLN A 108 23.54 -8.33 9.08
CA GLN A 108 22.71 -9.50 8.77
C GLN A 108 21.42 -9.15 8.05
N SER A 109 20.83 -10.13 7.35
CA SER A 109 19.50 -9.99 6.74
C SER A 109 18.45 -9.71 7.82
N PHE A 110 17.61 -8.71 7.58
CA PHE A 110 16.59 -8.25 8.52
C PHE A 110 15.31 -7.83 7.81
N SER A 111 14.19 -7.86 8.53
CA SER A 111 12.92 -7.31 8.06
C SER A 111 12.49 -6.11 8.89
N MET A 112 11.73 -5.22 8.27
CA MET A 112 10.97 -4.17 8.95
C MET A 112 9.51 -4.25 8.53
N SER A 113 8.60 -4.22 9.48
CA SER A 113 7.16 -4.21 9.20
C SER A 113 6.41 -3.22 10.09
N GLY A 114 5.20 -2.89 9.64
CA GLY A 114 4.23 -2.08 10.38
C GLY A 114 2.83 -2.44 9.91
N ASP A 115 1.85 -1.59 10.23
CA ASP A 115 0.53 -1.61 9.59
C ASP A 115 0.32 -0.37 8.71
N ARG A 116 -0.85 -0.29 8.05
CA ARG A 116 -1.26 0.85 7.19
C ARG A 116 -1.35 2.22 7.90
N PHE A 117 -1.24 2.26 9.23
CA PHE A 117 -1.23 3.48 10.04
C PHE A 117 0.17 3.78 10.60
N THR A 118 1.15 2.91 10.32
CA THR A 118 2.51 2.99 10.84
C THR A 118 3.41 3.74 9.86
N SER A 119 4.16 4.71 10.39
CA SER A 119 5.14 5.47 9.62
C SER A 119 6.48 5.57 10.34
N LEU A 120 7.56 5.46 9.57
CA LEU A 120 8.93 5.59 10.03
C LEU A 120 9.66 6.64 9.20
N LYS A 121 10.31 7.59 9.89
CA LYS A 121 11.30 8.49 9.30
C LYS A 121 12.70 8.09 9.75
N VAL A 122 13.59 7.82 8.82
CA VAL A 122 15.00 7.47 9.06
C VAL A 122 15.88 8.57 8.46
N GLU A 123 16.81 9.12 9.24
CA GLU A 123 17.66 10.24 8.79
C GLU A 123 19.10 10.12 9.31
N SER A 124 20.06 9.94 8.41
CA SER A 124 21.49 10.21 8.69
C SER A 124 21.87 11.56 8.06
N THR A 125 22.57 12.42 8.81
CA THR A 125 22.92 13.76 8.30
C THR A 125 24.18 13.77 7.45
N GLU A 126 25.16 12.90 7.75
CA GLU A 126 26.44 12.84 7.02
C GLU A 126 26.69 11.50 6.33
N SER A 127 25.90 10.45 6.61
CA SER A 127 26.03 9.12 6.00
C SER A 127 24.68 8.62 5.44
N THR A 128 24.42 7.32 5.49
CA THR A 128 23.33 6.61 4.82
C THR A 128 22.09 6.43 5.73
N GLY A 129 20.87 6.49 5.18
CA GLY A 129 19.65 6.25 5.97
C GLY A 129 19.57 4.83 6.54
N ILE A 130 19.47 3.83 5.66
CA ILE A 130 19.36 2.40 6.02
C ILE A 130 20.44 1.59 5.29
N THR A 131 21.21 0.80 6.04
CA THR A 131 22.32 -0.04 5.53
C THR A 131 22.12 -1.52 5.84
N LEU A 132 22.23 -2.35 4.80
CA LEU A 132 22.44 -3.79 4.88
C LEU A 132 23.89 -4.13 4.49
N ASP A 133 24.77 -4.30 5.48
CA ASP A 133 26.20 -4.54 5.30
C ASP A 133 26.57 -6.04 5.22
N LYS A 134 25.67 -6.86 4.67
CA LYS A 134 25.82 -8.32 4.52
C LYS A 134 26.15 -8.69 3.07
N TRP A 135 27.03 -9.67 2.86
CA TRP A 135 27.19 -10.36 1.57
C TRP A 135 26.02 -11.35 1.33
N SER A 136 25.40 -11.28 0.14
CA SER A 136 24.18 -12.04 -0.20
C SER A 136 23.07 -11.90 0.86
N GLY A 137 22.83 -10.66 1.29
CA GLY A 137 21.79 -10.33 2.27
C GLY A 137 20.43 -10.00 1.68
N THR A 138 19.42 -9.96 2.55
CA THR A 138 18.08 -9.48 2.22
C THR A 138 17.62 -8.44 3.24
N LEU A 139 17.15 -7.30 2.75
CA LEU A 139 16.35 -6.35 3.50
C LEU A 139 14.89 -6.44 3.02
N THR A 140 13.97 -6.81 3.91
CA THR A 140 12.53 -6.85 3.61
C THR A 140 11.80 -5.69 4.31
N ILE A 141 10.93 -4.97 3.60
CA ILE A 141 10.07 -3.91 4.14
C ILE A 141 8.62 -4.26 3.78
N GLU A 142 7.75 -4.49 4.77
CA GLU A 142 6.43 -5.09 4.52
C GLU A 142 5.30 -4.64 5.47
N GLY A 143 4.06 -5.08 5.21
CA GLY A 143 2.90 -4.82 6.08
C GLY A 143 2.04 -3.59 5.73
N ASP A 144 2.23 -2.99 4.55
CA ASP A 144 1.66 -1.68 4.19
C ASP A 144 2.21 -0.50 5.03
N PHE A 145 3.45 -0.66 5.43
CA PHE A 145 4.23 0.29 6.23
C PHE A 145 4.70 1.47 5.36
N THR A 146 4.72 2.69 5.92
CA THR A 146 5.32 3.86 5.25
C THR A 146 6.70 4.18 5.80
N VAL A 147 7.74 4.10 4.95
CA VAL A 147 9.13 4.44 5.30
C VAL A 147 9.60 5.64 4.49
N GLU A 148 10.06 6.70 5.14
CA GLU A 148 10.84 7.78 4.53
C GLU A 148 12.29 7.67 5.03
N SER A 149 13.21 7.27 4.16
CA SER A 149 14.63 7.09 4.49
C SER A 149 15.50 8.11 3.77
N LYS A 150 16.27 8.87 4.54
CA LYS A 150 17.16 9.92 4.05
C LYS A 150 18.58 9.68 4.57
N GLY A 151 19.55 9.82 3.68
CA GLY A 151 20.95 10.05 4.02
C GLY A 151 21.52 11.16 3.15
N LYS A 152 22.76 11.54 3.44
CA LYS A 152 23.58 12.38 2.57
C LYS A 152 24.20 11.53 1.46
N GLU A 153 24.93 10.48 1.84
CA GLU A 153 25.42 9.46 0.90
C GLU A 153 24.25 8.81 0.13
N ARG A 154 23.38 8.12 0.88
CA ARG A 154 22.36 7.22 0.35
C ARG A 154 21.09 7.19 1.20
N GLY A 155 19.94 6.95 0.57
CA GLY A 155 18.70 6.66 1.30
C GLY A 155 18.70 5.22 1.87
N ILE A 156 18.96 4.25 1.01
CA ILE A 156 19.03 2.80 1.33
C ILE A 156 20.21 2.18 0.56
N TYR A 157 20.98 1.30 1.23
CA TYR A 157 22.21 0.67 0.73
C TYR A 157 22.23 -0.84 1.01
N GLY A 158 22.57 -1.63 -0.01
CA GLY A 158 23.05 -3.01 0.14
C GLY A 158 24.57 -3.05 0.01
N LYS A 159 25.25 -4.16 0.36
CA LYS A 159 26.72 -4.24 0.33
C LYS A 159 27.30 -4.27 -1.09
N GLY A 160 26.48 -4.52 -2.11
CA GLY A 160 26.91 -4.66 -3.51
C GLY A 160 27.67 -5.94 -3.81
N THR A 161 27.62 -6.95 -2.92
CA THR A 161 28.49 -8.13 -3.00
C THR A 161 27.71 -9.42 -2.97
N GLY A 162 27.71 -10.14 -4.10
CA GLY A 162 26.96 -11.38 -4.28
C GLY A 162 25.54 -11.09 -4.76
N SER A 163 24.54 -11.55 -4.01
CA SER A 163 23.13 -11.59 -4.42
C SER A 163 22.24 -10.76 -3.49
N ASP A 164 22.67 -9.54 -3.14
CA ASP A 164 21.97 -8.68 -2.19
C ASP A 164 20.60 -8.25 -2.72
N LYS A 165 19.55 -8.32 -1.88
CA LYS A 165 18.16 -8.02 -2.26
C LYS A 165 17.49 -6.99 -1.37
N LEU A 166 16.72 -6.11 -2.00
CA LEU A 166 15.72 -5.27 -1.33
C LEU A 166 14.32 -5.77 -1.73
N ILE A 167 13.49 -6.10 -0.75
CA ILE A 167 12.13 -6.60 -0.95
C ILE A 167 11.14 -5.63 -0.32
N ILE A 168 10.16 -5.11 -1.06
CA ILE A 168 9.20 -4.10 -0.58
C ILE A 168 7.77 -4.58 -0.81
N ASN A 169 7.26 -5.41 0.12
CA ASN A 169 5.99 -6.12 0.01
C ASN A 169 4.80 -5.24 0.46
N GLY A 170 4.16 -4.56 -0.48
CA GLY A 170 2.93 -3.76 -0.21
C GLY A 170 3.15 -2.46 0.57
N SER A 171 4.36 -2.23 1.09
CA SER A 171 4.78 -1.01 1.78
C SER A 171 5.04 0.16 0.82
N THR A 172 4.99 1.38 1.36
CA THR A 172 5.35 2.61 0.65
C THR A 172 6.71 3.08 1.14
N VAL A 173 7.71 3.14 0.25
CA VAL A 173 9.09 3.48 0.59
C VAL A 173 9.54 4.68 -0.22
N LYS A 174 9.87 5.75 0.48
CA LYS A 174 10.47 6.96 -0.05
C LYS A 174 11.95 6.98 0.36
N ALA A 175 12.86 7.12 -0.59
CA ALA A 175 14.30 7.13 -0.35
C ALA A 175 14.97 8.36 -0.98
N THR A 176 15.89 8.99 -0.23
CA THR A 176 16.67 10.15 -0.68
C THR A 176 18.13 10.02 -0.25
N GLY A 177 19.05 10.09 -1.21
CA GLY A 177 20.49 10.28 -1.02
C GLY A 177 21.01 11.26 -2.06
N THR A 178 21.89 12.19 -1.65
CA THR A 178 22.38 13.28 -2.50
C THR A 178 23.69 12.95 -3.20
N ASP A 179 24.61 12.27 -2.52
CA ASP A 179 26.01 12.21 -2.96
C ASP A 179 26.30 10.97 -3.81
N GLU A 180 25.74 9.80 -3.46
CA GLU A 180 25.96 8.53 -4.18
C GLU A 180 24.68 7.90 -4.74
N GLY A 181 23.52 8.12 -4.12
CA GLY A 181 22.21 7.80 -4.69
C GLY A 181 21.21 7.24 -3.69
N SER A 182 19.92 7.39 -3.96
CA SER A 182 18.83 7.12 -3.01
C SER A 182 18.62 5.65 -2.69
N ILE A 183 18.70 4.76 -3.68
CA ILE A 183 18.74 3.30 -3.45
C ILE A 183 19.86 2.74 -4.32
N THR A 184 20.87 2.12 -3.70
CA THR A 184 22.08 1.67 -4.38
C THR A 184 22.57 0.30 -3.88
N GLU A 185 23.37 -0.37 -4.71
CA GLU A 185 24.17 -1.55 -4.36
C GLU A 185 23.37 -2.78 -3.87
N PHE A 186 22.16 -2.95 -4.41
CA PHE A 186 21.41 -4.21 -4.38
C PHE A 186 21.45 -4.87 -5.76
N SER A 187 21.59 -6.20 -5.81
CA SER A 187 21.50 -6.98 -7.06
C SER A 187 20.07 -7.12 -7.60
N ALA A 188 19.07 -7.04 -6.73
CA ALA A 188 17.66 -7.12 -7.10
C ALA A 188 16.75 -6.27 -6.20
N LEU A 189 15.63 -5.82 -6.78
CA LEU A 189 14.50 -5.21 -6.11
C LEU A 189 13.25 -6.08 -6.38
N GLU A 190 12.55 -6.52 -5.35
CA GLU A 190 11.42 -7.47 -5.43
C GLU A 190 10.24 -6.99 -4.54
N GLY A 191 9.05 -7.59 -4.70
CA GLY A 191 7.82 -7.29 -3.94
C GLY A 191 7.13 -5.97 -4.31
N PHE A 192 7.87 -5.04 -4.91
CA PHE A 192 7.41 -3.72 -5.29
C PHE A 192 6.50 -3.76 -6.53
N SER A 193 5.56 -2.81 -6.62
CA SER A 193 4.62 -2.76 -7.74
C SER A 193 4.69 -1.49 -8.58
N LYS A 194 4.92 -0.32 -7.96
CA LYS A 194 5.23 0.90 -8.69
C LYS A 194 6.53 1.54 -8.21
N LEU A 195 7.50 1.64 -9.10
CA LEU A 195 8.60 2.59 -8.98
C LEU A 195 8.18 3.93 -9.59
N THR A 196 8.05 4.96 -8.76
CA THR A 196 7.77 6.35 -9.17
C THR A 196 9.06 7.15 -9.05
N ARG A 197 9.32 7.99 -10.06
CA ARG A 197 10.56 8.77 -10.22
C ARG A 197 10.24 10.28 -10.13
N PRO A 198 11.22 11.16 -9.92
CA PRO A 198 10.96 12.60 -9.87
C PRO A 198 10.32 13.13 -11.16
N ALA A 199 9.56 14.21 -11.04
CA ALA A 199 8.84 14.82 -12.16
C ALA A 199 9.73 15.49 -13.22
N LEU A 200 11.03 15.66 -12.94
CA LEU A 200 12.04 16.15 -13.88
C LEU A 200 12.88 14.95 -14.36
N GLY A 201 12.56 14.45 -15.55
CA GLY A 201 13.02 13.14 -16.00
C GLY A 201 14.44 13.10 -16.54
N TYR A 202 15.25 12.20 -15.99
CA TYR A 202 16.33 11.48 -16.70
C TYR A 202 16.40 10.03 -16.21
N TYR A 203 16.87 9.12 -17.07
CA TYR A 203 16.72 7.66 -16.87
C TYR A 203 17.86 7.00 -16.07
N ASP A 204 18.25 7.53 -14.92
CA ASP A 204 19.18 6.83 -14.00
C ASP A 204 18.44 5.78 -13.16
N TRP A 205 18.13 4.63 -13.79
CA TRP A 205 18.14 3.33 -13.12
C TRP A 205 19.22 2.54 -13.85
N ALA A 206 20.47 2.71 -13.41
CA ALA A 206 21.58 2.01 -14.00
C ALA A 206 21.74 0.68 -13.27
N VAL A 207 21.71 -0.44 -13.99
CA VAL A 207 22.23 -1.72 -13.48
C VAL A 207 23.71 -1.75 -13.82
N LYS A 208 24.56 -1.18 -12.95
CA LYS A 208 26.00 -1.13 -13.15
C LYS A 208 26.62 -2.40 -12.56
N SER A 209 27.29 -3.20 -13.40
CA SER A 209 27.90 -4.48 -12.97
C SER A 209 26.92 -5.48 -12.31
N GLY A 210 25.62 -5.39 -12.62
CA GLY A 210 24.57 -6.20 -11.98
C GLY A 210 23.91 -5.58 -10.75
N LEU A 211 24.32 -4.36 -10.35
CA LEU A 211 23.86 -3.69 -9.13
C LEU A 211 23.02 -2.45 -9.45
N LEU A 212 21.93 -2.27 -8.71
CA LEU A 212 20.99 -1.17 -8.85
C LEU A 212 21.61 0.16 -8.41
N ILE A 213 21.46 1.20 -9.23
CA ILE A 213 21.75 2.59 -8.89
C ILE A 213 20.53 3.44 -9.25
N MET A 214 19.80 3.91 -8.25
CA MET A 214 18.66 4.82 -8.39
C MET A 214 18.97 6.16 -7.71
N LYS A 215 19.16 7.22 -8.52
CA LYS A 215 19.46 8.58 -8.05
C LYS A 215 18.19 9.44 -7.90
N ASN A 216 18.34 10.58 -7.22
CA ASN A 216 17.27 11.52 -6.86
C ASN A 216 16.17 10.87 -5.99
N GLU A 217 15.15 11.62 -5.56
CA GLU A 217 14.08 11.06 -4.71
C GLU A 217 13.39 9.86 -5.39
N VAL A 218 13.43 8.70 -4.74
CA VAL A 218 12.80 7.45 -5.20
C VAL A 218 11.54 7.20 -4.39
N VAL A 219 10.40 6.97 -5.05
CA VAL A 219 9.13 6.65 -4.39
C VAL A 219 8.58 5.32 -4.90
N ILE A 220 8.70 4.29 -4.07
CA ILE A 220 8.16 2.95 -4.30
C ILE A 220 6.81 2.84 -3.56
N GLN A 221 5.77 2.38 -4.24
CA GLN A 221 4.41 2.30 -3.67
C GLN A 221 3.56 1.17 -4.28
N PRO A 222 2.48 0.75 -3.62
CA PRO A 222 1.46 -0.13 -4.20
C PRO A 222 0.83 0.43 -5.48
N LEU A 223 0.73 -0.40 -6.53
CA LEU A 223 -0.13 -0.10 -7.68
C LEU A 223 -1.62 -0.22 -7.33
N ILE A 224 -1.99 -1.14 -6.45
CA ILE A 224 -3.38 -1.40 -6.07
C ILE A 224 -3.51 -1.45 -4.55
N ARG A 225 -4.54 -0.78 -4.02
CA ARG A 225 -4.92 -0.79 -2.59
C ARG A 225 -6.35 -1.26 -2.44
N ILE A 226 -6.60 -2.18 -1.51
CA ILE A 226 -7.91 -2.80 -1.24
C ILE A 226 -8.28 -2.55 0.22
N ALA A 227 -9.42 -1.91 0.48
CA ALA A 227 -9.78 -1.34 1.80
C ALA A 227 -8.65 -0.48 2.40
N GLY A 228 -7.99 0.31 1.55
CA GLY A 228 -6.75 1.03 1.88
C GLY A 228 -5.47 0.20 1.88
N ILE A 229 -5.52 -1.12 2.11
CA ILE A 229 -4.34 -1.99 2.28
C ILE A 229 -3.54 -2.13 0.96
N GLY A 230 -2.24 -1.85 1.01
CA GLY A 230 -1.28 -2.08 -0.08
C GLY A 230 -1.12 -3.55 -0.44
N VAL A 231 -1.50 -3.91 -1.67
CA VAL A 231 -1.40 -5.30 -2.16
C VAL A 231 -0.04 -5.52 -2.85
N ASN A 232 0.68 -6.55 -2.42
CA ASN A 232 1.87 -7.07 -3.10
C ASN A 232 1.44 -7.77 -4.40
N ILE A 233 2.18 -7.53 -5.49
CA ILE A 233 1.85 -8.05 -6.82
C ILE A 233 2.63 -9.32 -7.20
N ASP A 234 3.69 -9.67 -6.45
CA ASP A 234 4.60 -10.78 -6.83
C ASP A 234 4.07 -12.18 -6.45
N LYS A 235 2.84 -12.27 -5.95
CA LYS A 235 2.15 -13.53 -5.69
C LYS A 235 0.69 -13.43 -6.11
N ALA A 236 0.28 -14.27 -7.07
CA ALA A 236 -1.14 -14.53 -7.31
C ALA A 236 -1.75 -15.18 -6.06
N GLY A 237 -2.71 -14.53 -5.42
CA GLY A 237 -3.16 -14.95 -4.09
C GLY A 237 -4.35 -14.18 -3.54
N TYR A 238 -4.86 -14.65 -2.41
CA TYR A 238 -5.93 -13.98 -1.67
C TYR A 238 -5.39 -12.75 -0.94
N VAL A 239 -6.19 -11.69 -0.88
CA VAL A 239 -5.91 -10.51 -0.05
C VAL A 239 -6.36 -10.83 1.38
N ASP A 240 -5.47 -10.58 2.35
CA ASP A 240 -5.74 -10.86 3.76
C ASP A 240 -6.92 -10.04 4.31
N GLY A 241 -7.61 -10.61 5.30
CA GLY A 241 -8.80 -10.01 5.91
C GLY A 241 -10.12 -10.24 5.14
N PHE A 242 -10.09 -10.92 3.98
CA PHE A 242 -11.27 -11.13 3.13
C PHE A 242 -11.77 -12.57 3.01
N ASP A 243 -11.43 -13.48 3.93
CA ASP A 243 -11.96 -14.86 3.98
C ASP A 243 -11.93 -15.62 2.63
N LYS A 244 -10.84 -15.46 1.86
CA LYS A 244 -10.66 -16.01 0.50
C LYS A 244 -11.69 -15.52 -0.55
N LYS A 245 -12.37 -14.40 -0.30
CA LYS A 245 -13.32 -13.78 -1.23
C LYS A 245 -12.70 -12.80 -2.21
N VAL A 246 -11.53 -12.26 -1.90
CA VAL A 246 -10.80 -11.29 -2.73
C VAL A 246 -9.43 -11.87 -3.05
N SER A 247 -9.05 -11.90 -4.32
CA SER A 247 -7.71 -12.32 -4.77
C SER A 247 -7.23 -11.48 -5.95
N PHE A 248 -5.93 -11.23 -6.01
CA PHE A 248 -5.30 -10.54 -7.12
C PHE A 248 -4.31 -11.48 -7.84
N ASN A 249 -4.25 -11.41 -9.17
CA ASN A 249 -3.17 -11.95 -9.98
C ASN A 249 -2.57 -10.80 -10.84
N ASN A 250 -1.25 -10.62 -10.74
CA ASN A 250 -0.49 -9.62 -11.43
C ASN A 250 -0.08 -10.01 -12.86
N GLU A 251 -0.03 -11.29 -13.21
CA GLU A 251 0.33 -11.74 -14.56
C GLU A 251 -0.71 -11.25 -15.58
N ASN A 252 -2.00 -11.37 -15.21
CA ASN A 252 -3.15 -10.99 -16.02
C ASN A 252 -3.95 -9.79 -15.45
N LYS A 253 -3.36 -9.02 -14.52
CA LYS A 253 -3.94 -7.80 -13.91
C LYS A 253 -5.38 -7.97 -13.38
N ASN A 254 -5.67 -9.12 -12.79
CA ASN A 254 -7.03 -9.54 -12.47
C ASN A 254 -7.31 -9.55 -10.96
N LEU A 255 -8.26 -8.72 -10.51
CA LEU A 255 -8.81 -8.71 -9.16
C LEU A 255 -10.14 -9.48 -9.14
N LYS A 256 -10.14 -10.71 -8.62
CA LYS A 256 -11.37 -11.50 -8.44
C LYS A 256 -12.04 -11.16 -7.12
N ILE A 257 -13.34 -10.87 -7.15
CA ILE A 257 -14.15 -10.63 -5.95
C ILE A 257 -15.41 -11.51 -5.95
N ASN A 258 -15.59 -12.29 -4.87
CA ASN A 258 -16.61 -13.32 -4.73
C ASN A 258 -17.45 -13.12 -3.46
N ASN A 259 -18.66 -12.57 -3.62
CA ASN A 259 -19.55 -12.21 -2.50
C ASN A 259 -18.85 -11.41 -1.38
N ALA A 260 -17.95 -10.50 -1.78
CA ALA A 260 -17.12 -9.68 -0.91
C ALA A 260 -17.85 -8.41 -0.44
N ASP A 261 -17.47 -7.88 0.72
CA ASP A 261 -17.97 -6.62 1.29
C ASP A 261 -16.78 -5.77 1.77
N ILE A 262 -16.11 -5.12 0.81
CA ILE A 262 -14.83 -4.42 0.97
C ILE A 262 -15.09 -3.03 1.53
N LYS A 263 -14.65 -2.76 2.77
CA LYS A 263 -14.86 -1.46 3.43
C LYS A 263 -13.53 -0.77 3.71
N ALA A 264 -13.36 0.41 3.12
CA ALA A 264 -12.31 1.34 3.53
C ALA A 264 -12.71 2.10 4.80
N GLY A 265 -11.71 2.62 5.51
CA GLY A 265 -11.90 3.69 6.50
C GLY A 265 -11.84 5.07 5.84
N ASP A 266 -11.95 6.10 6.66
CA ASP A 266 -11.81 7.50 6.26
C ASP A 266 -10.41 7.76 5.67
N GLY A 267 -10.32 8.60 4.64
CA GLY A 267 -9.11 8.87 3.86
C GLY A 267 -8.76 7.84 2.78
N PHE A 268 -9.54 6.76 2.61
CA PHE A 268 -9.19 5.66 1.71
C PHE A 268 -10.32 5.24 0.75
N ASN A 269 -9.92 4.81 -0.47
CA ASN A 269 -10.80 4.10 -1.39
C ASN A 269 -10.97 2.63 -0.97
N ALA A 270 -12.12 2.03 -1.26
CA ALA A 270 -12.30 0.58 -1.10
C ALA A 270 -11.51 -0.22 -2.14
N ILE A 271 -11.36 0.33 -3.35
CA ILE A 271 -10.38 -0.09 -4.37
C ILE A 271 -9.73 1.16 -4.95
N TYR A 272 -8.40 1.28 -4.85
CA TYR A 272 -7.59 2.27 -5.58
C TYR A 272 -6.67 1.55 -6.56
N SER A 273 -6.59 2.02 -7.81
CA SER A 273 -5.76 1.41 -8.85
C SER A 273 -4.95 2.41 -9.68
N LEU A 274 -3.66 2.10 -9.79
CA LEU A 274 -2.70 2.59 -10.78
C LEU A 274 -2.31 1.49 -11.79
N VAL A 275 -2.89 0.29 -11.67
CA VAL A 275 -2.61 -0.87 -12.54
C VAL A 275 -3.18 -0.60 -13.94
N PRO A 276 -2.37 -0.65 -15.01
CA PRO A 276 -2.87 -0.63 -16.39
C PRO A 276 -3.76 -1.84 -16.67
N ASN A 277 -4.91 -1.61 -17.31
CA ASN A 277 -5.88 -2.63 -17.71
C ASN A 277 -6.28 -3.55 -16.55
N LEU A 278 -6.68 -2.97 -15.41
CA LEU A 278 -7.15 -3.75 -14.26
C LEU A 278 -8.52 -4.37 -14.58
N THR A 279 -8.63 -5.69 -14.53
CA THR A 279 -9.94 -6.37 -14.60
C THR A 279 -10.42 -6.73 -13.20
N ILE A 280 -11.54 -6.15 -12.76
CA ILE A 280 -12.31 -6.61 -11.60
C ILE A 280 -13.28 -7.69 -12.09
N SER A 281 -12.94 -8.97 -11.86
CA SER A 281 -13.81 -10.10 -12.19
C SER A 281 -14.77 -10.41 -11.05
N LEU A 282 -16.07 -10.35 -11.35
CA LEU A 282 -17.15 -10.50 -10.38
C LEU A 282 -17.64 -11.95 -10.30
N LEU A 283 -17.83 -12.42 -9.06
CA LEU A 283 -18.53 -13.65 -8.72
C LEU A 283 -19.57 -13.37 -7.63
N GLY A 284 -20.80 -13.84 -7.82
CA GLY A 284 -21.93 -13.52 -6.95
C GLY A 284 -22.20 -12.01 -6.82
N SER A 285 -22.62 -11.57 -5.64
CA SER A 285 -23.00 -10.18 -5.38
C SER A 285 -22.03 -9.49 -4.42
N ASN A 286 -21.29 -8.52 -4.95
CA ASN A 286 -20.19 -7.85 -4.26
C ASN A 286 -20.58 -6.43 -3.84
N LYS A 287 -19.97 -5.96 -2.76
CA LYS A 287 -20.06 -4.59 -2.29
C LYS A 287 -18.67 -4.03 -2.03
N VAL A 288 -18.46 -2.77 -2.39
CA VAL A 288 -17.28 -1.98 -2.04
C VAL A 288 -17.74 -0.63 -1.51
N SER A 289 -17.19 -0.14 -0.40
CA SER A 289 -17.61 1.15 0.17
C SER A 289 -16.55 1.90 0.96
N SER A 290 -16.58 3.22 0.84
CA SER A 290 -15.71 4.19 1.51
C SER A 290 -16.55 5.31 2.15
N THR A 291 -15.93 6.13 2.99
CA THR A 291 -16.59 7.32 3.56
C THR A 291 -16.44 8.51 2.63
N ASP A 292 -15.23 9.07 2.56
CA ASP A 292 -14.93 10.42 2.07
C ASP A 292 -14.16 10.47 0.75
N SER A 293 -13.59 9.33 0.35
CA SER A 293 -12.96 9.11 -0.96
C SER A 293 -13.92 8.35 -1.89
N PRO A 294 -13.67 8.28 -3.21
CA PRO A 294 -14.46 7.43 -4.10
C PRO A 294 -14.38 5.96 -3.70
N ALA A 295 -15.44 5.17 -3.89
CA ALA A 295 -15.40 3.76 -3.44
C ALA A 295 -14.48 2.92 -4.32
N ILE A 296 -14.53 3.13 -5.64
CA ILE A 296 -13.51 2.69 -6.60
C ILE A 296 -12.87 3.92 -7.22
N TYR A 297 -11.54 3.93 -7.32
CA TYR A 297 -10.79 4.99 -7.98
C TYR A 297 -9.67 4.38 -8.84
N ALA A 298 -9.77 4.53 -10.16
CA ALA A 298 -8.72 4.13 -11.09
C ALA A 298 -8.12 5.36 -11.80
N LYS A 299 -6.82 5.28 -12.12
CA LYS A 299 -6.11 6.27 -12.95
C LYS A 299 -5.55 5.69 -14.25
N LYS A 300 -5.96 4.47 -14.58
CA LYS A 300 -5.65 3.68 -15.78
C LYS A 300 -6.85 2.77 -16.04
N ASP A 301 -6.95 2.22 -17.26
CA ASP A 301 -8.19 1.61 -17.76
C ASP A 301 -8.70 0.49 -16.85
N LEU A 302 -9.99 0.57 -16.53
CA LEU A 302 -10.66 -0.29 -15.56
C LEU A 302 -11.74 -1.10 -16.27
N TYR A 303 -11.62 -2.42 -16.19
CA TYR A 303 -12.57 -3.39 -16.71
C TYR A 303 -13.35 -3.99 -15.53
N ILE A 304 -14.67 -4.04 -15.63
CA ILE A 304 -15.55 -4.68 -14.64
C ILE A 304 -16.35 -5.75 -15.39
N SER A 305 -15.88 -6.99 -15.25
CA SER A 305 -16.33 -8.16 -16.00
C SER A 305 -17.02 -9.14 -15.05
N GLY A 306 -18.09 -9.79 -15.49
CA GLY A 306 -18.64 -10.96 -14.81
C GLY A 306 -19.92 -11.46 -15.46
N PRO A 307 -20.20 -12.77 -15.40
CA PRO A 307 -21.35 -13.35 -16.07
C PRO A 307 -22.69 -12.81 -15.55
N VAL A 308 -23.74 -12.93 -16.37
CA VAL A 308 -25.12 -12.57 -16.04
C VAL A 308 -25.53 -13.08 -14.65
N GLY A 309 -26.05 -12.18 -13.83
CA GLY A 309 -26.43 -12.45 -12.43
C GLY A 309 -25.35 -12.10 -11.39
N THR A 310 -24.12 -11.81 -11.81
CA THR A 310 -23.10 -11.22 -10.93
C THR A 310 -23.32 -9.71 -10.74
N SER A 311 -22.91 -9.17 -9.60
CA SER A 311 -23.06 -7.74 -9.32
C SER A 311 -21.96 -7.13 -8.47
N LEU A 312 -21.83 -5.81 -8.58
CA LEU A 312 -20.93 -4.95 -7.81
C LEU A 312 -21.67 -3.67 -7.40
N THR A 313 -21.83 -3.45 -6.10
CA THR A 313 -22.37 -2.20 -5.54
C THR A 313 -21.24 -1.37 -4.94
N ALA A 314 -20.90 -0.25 -5.57
CA ALA A 314 -19.89 0.71 -5.12
C ALA A 314 -20.56 1.90 -4.41
N ILE A 315 -20.16 2.21 -3.17
CA ILE A 315 -20.80 3.25 -2.34
C ILE A 315 -19.77 4.19 -1.67
N SER A 316 -19.77 5.47 -2.00
CA SER A 316 -19.13 6.53 -1.20
C SER A 316 -20.20 7.38 -0.50
N THR A 317 -19.92 7.90 0.70
CA THR A 317 -20.87 8.71 1.48
C THR A 317 -20.61 10.21 1.43
N LYS A 318 -19.46 10.67 0.87
CA LYS A 318 -19.17 12.09 0.62
C LYS A 318 -18.57 12.39 -0.77
N ASP A 319 -18.17 11.39 -1.55
CA ASP A 319 -17.61 11.56 -2.91
C ASP A 319 -18.30 10.60 -3.91
N ALA A 320 -17.60 10.17 -4.97
CA ALA A 320 -18.13 9.38 -6.08
C ALA A 320 -18.29 7.87 -5.76
N GLY A 321 -19.31 7.22 -6.34
CA GLY A 321 -19.40 5.76 -6.31
C GLY A 321 -18.23 5.08 -7.02
N ILE A 322 -17.95 5.50 -8.26
CA ILE A 322 -16.77 5.11 -9.04
C ILE A 322 -16.13 6.37 -9.63
N LYS A 323 -14.81 6.49 -9.53
CA LYS A 323 -14.01 7.55 -10.17
C LYS A 323 -12.97 6.95 -11.11
N ILE A 324 -12.84 7.56 -12.28
CA ILE A 324 -11.86 7.26 -13.32
C ILE A 324 -11.19 8.59 -13.70
N ASP A 325 -9.87 8.65 -13.70
CA ASP A 325 -9.11 9.80 -14.24
C ASP A 325 -8.17 9.32 -15.35
N ASP A 326 -8.05 10.06 -16.45
CA ASP A 326 -6.98 9.85 -17.45
C ASP A 326 -6.98 8.42 -18.05
N SER A 327 -8.19 7.86 -18.21
CA SER A 327 -8.47 6.47 -18.61
C SER A 327 -9.96 6.19 -18.82
N SER A 328 -10.30 5.02 -19.35
CA SER A 328 -11.66 4.55 -19.63
C SER A 328 -12.17 3.53 -18.59
N LEU A 329 -13.50 3.37 -18.55
CA LEU A 329 -14.19 2.33 -17.78
C LEU A 329 -14.96 1.42 -18.73
N HIS A 330 -14.78 0.12 -18.59
CA HIS A 330 -15.46 -0.92 -19.34
C HIS A 330 -16.31 -1.75 -18.37
N VAL A 331 -17.57 -2.01 -18.72
CA VAL A 331 -18.49 -2.84 -17.92
C VAL A 331 -19.11 -3.89 -18.84
N GLU A 332 -18.79 -5.16 -18.62
CA GLU A 332 -18.85 -6.21 -19.64
C GLU A 332 -19.30 -7.59 -19.09
N ASP A 333 -19.47 -8.56 -19.99
CA ASP A 333 -19.87 -9.96 -19.75
C ASP A 333 -21.25 -10.23 -19.10
N GLY A 334 -22.09 -9.20 -18.94
CA GLY A 334 -23.46 -9.33 -18.41
C GLY A 334 -23.64 -8.94 -16.95
N CYS A 335 -22.62 -8.36 -16.31
CA CYS A 335 -22.67 -7.99 -14.91
C CYS A 335 -23.58 -6.77 -14.63
N THR A 336 -23.97 -6.61 -13.36
CA THR A 336 -24.69 -5.42 -12.87
C THR A 336 -23.82 -4.57 -11.95
N VAL A 337 -23.47 -3.36 -12.39
CA VAL A 337 -22.74 -2.36 -11.59
C VAL A 337 -23.71 -1.31 -11.04
N ILE A 338 -23.70 -1.11 -9.73
CA ILE A 338 -24.52 -0.14 -9.01
C ILE A 338 -23.58 0.85 -8.30
N ALA A 339 -23.41 2.05 -8.87
CA ALA A 339 -22.49 3.06 -8.37
C ALA A 339 -23.26 4.20 -7.68
N LYS A 340 -23.00 4.41 -6.38
CA LYS A 340 -23.65 5.41 -5.55
C LYS A 340 -22.61 6.29 -4.87
N GLY A 341 -22.68 7.60 -5.10
CA GLY A 341 -21.91 8.58 -4.35
C GLY A 341 -22.82 9.66 -3.78
N ALA A 342 -22.26 10.53 -2.95
CA ALA A 342 -22.94 11.76 -2.55
C ALA A 342 -22.93 12.78 -3.69
N ASN A 343 -21.77 12.97 -4.33
CA ASN A 343 -21.60 13.93 -5.42
C ASN A 343 -21.88 13.29 -6.78
N TYR A 344 -21.22 12.16 -7.06
CA TYR A 344 -21.28 11.48 -8.37
C TYR A 344 -21.63 10.01 -8.24
N GLY A 345 -22.45 9.47 -9.16
CA GLY A 345 -22.58 8.02 -9.30
C GLY A 345 -21.31 7.43 -9.90
N ILE A 346 -20.99 7.84 -11.12
CA ILE A 346 -19.73 7.55 -11.81
C ILE A 346 -19.16 8.87 -12.34
N PHE A 347 -17.85 9.11 -12.16
CA PHE A 347 -17.14 10.28 -12.68
C PHE A 347 -15.93 9.86 -13.51
N GLY A 348 -15.84 10.34 -14.74
CA GLY A 348 -14.64 10.26 -15.59
C GLY A 348 -13.89 11.61 -15.61
N SER A 349 -12.66 11.65 -16.09
CA SER A 349 -11.97 12.92 -16.36
C SER A 349 -10.88 12.81 -17.41
N LYS A 350 -10.70 13.90 -18.19
CA LYS A 350 -9.75 14.02 -19.31
C LYS A 350 -9.94 12.96 -20.40
N ALA A 351 -10.97 13.16 -21.22
CA ALA A 351 -11.26 12.29 -22.37
C ALA A 351 -11.49 10.80 -22.03
N SER A 352 -11.90 10.50 -20.80
CA SER A 352 -12.39 9.18 -20.40
C SER A 352 -13.55 8.71 -21.28
N VAL A 353 -13.58 7.44 -21.67
CA VAL A 353 -14.75 6.79 -22.27
C VAL A 353 -15.42 5.86 -21.26
N LEU A 354 -16.76 5.83 -21.25
CA LEU A 354 -17.53 4.82 -20.53
C LEU A 354 -18.11 3.82 -21.54
N ASN A 355 -17.64 2.59 -21.50
CA ASN A 355 -18.07 1.49 -22.35
C ASN A 355 -18.97 0.54 -21.53
N VAL A 356 -20.18 0.25 -22.01
CA VAL A 356 -21.08 -0.74 -21.40
C VAL A 356 -21.50 -1.75 -22.46
N LEU A 357 -21.00 -2.97 -22.34
CA LEU A 357 -21.06 -4.03 -23.35
C LEU A 357 -21.88 -5.20 -22.78
N ASN A 358 -23.08 -5.44 -23.30
CA ASN A 358 -24.01 -6.49 -22.82
C ASN A 358 -24.37 -6.44 -21.30
N SER A 359 -24.08 -5.33 -20.61
CA SER A 359 -24.14 -5.21 -19.14
C SER A 359 -25.12 -4.13 -18.64
N ILE A 360 -25.34 -4.09 -17.32
CA ILE A 360 -26.27 -3.14 -16.66
C ILE A 360 -25.49 -2.20 -15.73
N VAL A 361 -25.53 -0.90 -16.03
CA VAL A 361 -25.02 0.16 -15.14
C VAL A 361 -26.17 0.96 -14.53
N LYS A 362 -26.12 1.17 -13.21
CA LYS A 362 -27.06 1.98 -12.43
C LYS A 362 -26.28 2.96 -11.57
N ALA A 363 -26.34 4.25 -11.91
CA ALA A 363 -25.56 5.29 -11.25
C ALA A 363 -26.45 6.27 -10.46
N THR A 364 -25.96 6.78 -9.33
CA THR A 364 -26.68 7.77 -8.50
C THR A 364 -25.69 8.70 -7.79
N GLY A 365 -25.76 9.99 -8.09
CA GLY A 365 -25.01 11.07 -7.43
C GLY A 365 -25.90 12.31 -7.28
N PRO A 366 -26.60 12.50 -6.17
CA PRO A 366 -27.62 13.53 -6.03
C PRO A 366 -27.05 14.95 -5.80
N GLY A 367 -25.81 15.06 -5.32
CA GLY A 367 -25.15 16.35 -5.06
C GLY A 367 -24.69 17.07 -6.31
N ILE A 368 -24.34 16.34 -7.38
CA ILE A 368 -23.92 16.92 -8.67
C ILE A 368 -24.52 16.16 -9.87
N ALA A 369 -24.15 14.90 -10.11
CA ALA A 369 -24.57 14.17 -11.30
C ALA A 369 -24.52 12.64 -11.14
N SER A 370 -25.45 11.91 -11.78
CA SER A 370 -25.37 10.43 -11.78
C SER A 370 -24.18 9.92 -12.61
N ILE A 371 -23.92 10.48 -13.79
CA ILE A 371 -22.73 10.21 -14.61
C ILE A 371 -22.23 11.54 -15.20
N ALA A 372 -20.92 11.80 -15.14
CA ALA A 372 -20.32 13.03 -15.69
C ALA A 372 -18.83 12.84 -16.05
N GLY A 373 -18.30 13.75 -16.88
CA GLY A 373 -16.85 13.94 -17.07
C GLY A 373 -16.16 12.99 -18.07
N PHE A 374 -16.91 12.05 -18.64
CA PHE A 374 -16.51 11.28 -19.82
C PHE A 374 -16.66 12.15 -21.08
N SER A 375 -15.79 11.96 -22.08
CA SER A 375 -16.00 12.54 -23.42
C SER A 375 -17.05 11.78 -24.22
N GLU A 376 -17.14 10.46 -23.99
CA GLU A 376 -17.96 9.54 -24.79
C GLU A 376 -18.59 8.44 -23.92
N LEU A 377 -19.76 7.97 -24.37
CA LEU A 377 -20.52 6.87 -23.77
C LEU A 377 -20.85 5.85 -24.86
N VAL A 378 -20.15 4.72 -24.84
CA VAL A 378 -20.30 3.61 -25.80
C VAL A 378 -21.23 2.55 -25.19
N LEU A 379 -22.27 2.17 -25.94
CA LEU A 379 -23.28 1.20 -25.54
C LEU A 379 -23.44 0.16 -26.66
N GLU A 380 -22.81 -1.01 -26.53
CA GLU A 380 -22.83 -2.05 -27.57
C GLU A 380 -23.65 -3.28 -27.15
N TYR A 381 -23.99 -4.10 -28.14
CA TYR A 381 -25.08 -5.04 -28.01
C TYR A 381 -25.00 -6.25 -28.95
N GLU A 382 -24.82 -7.45 -28.37
CA GLU A 382 -24.84 -8.74 -29.07
C GLU A 382 -26.00 -9.64 -28.60
N GLY A 383 -27.22 -9.08 -28.58
CA GLY A 383 -28.44 -9.90 -28.66
C GLY A 383 -29.20 -10.24 -27.37
N ASN A 384 -28.76 -9.84 -26.17
CA ASN A 384 -29.58 -9.93 -24.94
C ASN A 384 -29.48 -8.68 -24.04
N THR A 385 -30.60 -7.95 -23.88
CA THR A 385 -30.66 -6.46 -23.86
C THR A 385 -29.63 -5.69 -23.02
N SER A 386 -28.73 -4.92 -23.66
CA SER A 386 -27.98 -3.80 -23.04
C SER A 386 -28.93 -2.67 -22.64
N ARG A 387 -28.99 -2.30 -21.35
CA ARG A 387 -29.95 -1.29 -20.84
C ARG A 387 -29.39 -0.45 -19.69
N LEU A 388 -29.11 0.82 -19.95
CA LEU A 388 -28.97 1.83 -18.89
C LEU A 388 -30.36 2.02 -18.23
N THR A 389 -30.51 1.64 -16.97
CA THR A 389 -31.81 1.72 -16.25
C THR A 389 -31.75 2.76 -15.14
N GLN A 390 -32.65 3.74 -15.27
CA GLN A 390 -32.62 4.99 -14.52
C GLN A 390 -33.51 4.92 -13.26
N PRO A 391 -33.15 5.58 -12.14
CA PRO A 391 -34.11 5.91 -11.08
C PRO A 391 -35.23 6.81 -11.63
N ALA A 392 -36.45 6.72 -11.09
CA ALA A 392 -37.69 7.24 -11.69
C ALA A 392 -37.78 8.77 -12.00
N ASN A 393 -36.75 9.56 -11.66
CA ASN A 393 -36.79 11.02 -11.62
C ASN A 393 -35.69 11.72 -12.47
N ALA A 394 -34.86 11.00 -13.26
CA ALA A 394 -33.55 11.52 -13.76
C ALA A 394 -33.38 11.63 -15.30
N ARG A 395 -32.29 12.32 -15.70
CA ARG A 395 -32.29 13.30 -16.82
C ARG A 395 -30.85 13.91 -17.02
N ASN A 396 -30.25 14.44 -18.13
CA ASN A 396 -30.54 14.69 -19.58
C ASN A 396 -29.24 14.93 -20.45
N PHE A 397 -29.33 15.21 -21.78
CA PHE A 397 -28.21 15.44 -22.74
C PHE A 397 -28.44 16.48 -23.87
N ARG A 398 -27.37 17.19 -24.26
CA ARG A 398 -26.73 17.09 -25.60
C ARG A 398 -25.24 17.54 -25.54
N GLU A 399 -24.38 16.87 -26.31
CA GLU A 399 -22.96 17.15 -26.62
C GLU A 399 -22.01 17.57 -25.46
N GLY A 400 -21.04 16.70 -25.14
CA GLY A 400 -20.09 16.84 -24.03
C GLY A 400 -20.66 16.33 -22.71
N VAL A 401 -20.41 15.04 -22.37
CA VAL A 401 -21.27 14.28 -21.44
C VAL A 401 -21.32 14.87 -20.01
N SER A 402 -22.46 15.46 -19.70
CA SER A 402 -22.87 15.90 -18.36
C SER A 402 -24.33 15.49 -18.12
N VAL A 403 -24.62 14.83 -16.99
CA VAL A 403 -25.99 14.41 -16.63
C VAL A 403 -26.41 15.02 -15.29
N VAL A 404 -26.75 16.31 -15.35
CA VAL A 404 -27.53 17.04 -14.34
C VAL A 404 -28.98 17.12 -14.83
N ASN A 405 -29.94 17.18 -13.91
CA ASN A 405 -31.39 17.26 -14.15
C ASN A 405 -31.76 18.33 -15.25
N ASP A 406 -32.24 18.06 -16.49
CA ASP A 406 -33.62 17.62 -16.82
C ASP A 406 -33.95 17.17 -18.30
N ILE A 407 -34.64 16.01 -18.51
CA ILE A 407 -35.12 15.22 -19.71
C ILE A 407 -34.39 13.90 -20.22
N MET A 408 -33.97 13.76 -21.50
CA MET A 408 -33.56 12.55 -22.27
C MET A 408 -34.57 11.40 -22.57
N ARG A 409 -34.88 11.24 -23.87
CA ARG A 409 -35.25 9.99 -24.56
C ARG A 409 -34.31 9.83 -25.76
N ILE A 410 -33.94 8.60 -26.13
CA ILE A 410 -33.44 8.29 -27.49
C ILE A 410 -34.23 7.11 -28.04
N ARG A 411 -34.55 7.16 -29.35
CA ARG A 411 -34.95 6.01 -30.15
C ARG A 411 -33.71 5.43 -30.83
N VAL A 412 -33.61 4.11 -30.84
CA VAL A 412 -33.47 3.37 -32.09
C VAL A 412 -34.71 2.48 -32.17
#